data_AF-A0A2A2ZBI6-F1
#
_entry.id   AF-A0A2A2ZBI6-F1
#
_cell.length_a   1.000
_cell.length_b   1.000
_cell.length_c   1.000
_cell.angle_alpha   90.00
_cell.angle_beta   90.00
_cell.angle_gamma   90.00
#
_symmetry.space_group_name_H-M   'P 1'
#
loop_
_entity.id
_entity.type
_entity.pdbx_description
1 polymer ?
#
loop_
_entity_poly.entity_id
_entity_poly.type
_entity_poly.pdbx_seq_one_letter_code
_entity_poly.pdbx_strand_id
1 'polypeptide(L)'
;MENLNLRAYRQNVTTVSEDVPRHLLTAVHAVTTAVAQARHNRLEAEQSERDVIGLAFLTMRQLGFSDHYIARTLGHPRAELRTYAKAVRQLPSYTQGAATPAARSQPELLWHAACHAASTWIESETITSSRDVIVANNIDDIEYPLPVTTLDTDGAEFVHQRTGEKLIIYSPQRWKGTPTVVDGRPTSWNHQGRYRIEFISAAGERGALAPSLLGLTPEDTHFDTSHPRRRDDHDVTFARIVTALRRAHAILPPYSAAAAEAFTLR
;
A
#
# COMPACT_ATOMS: atom_id res chain seq x y z
N MET A 1 71.03 -40.99 -15.09
CA MET A 1 71.06 -40.04 -13.96
C MET A 1 69.80 -39.21 -14.02
N GLU A 2 68.73 -39.71 -13.40
CA GLU A 2 67.46 -38.97 -13.26
C GLU A 2 67.56 -37.99 -12.09
N ASN A 3 67.07 -36.79 -12.34
CA ASN A 3 67.20 -35.63 -11.47
C ASN A 3 66.39 -35.85 -10.18
N LEU A 4 67.06 -36.02 -9.04
CA LEU A 4 66.48 -36.22 -7.70
C LEU A 4 65.47 -35.12 -7.30
N ASN A 5 65.51 -33.95 -7.95
CA ASN A 5 64.59 -32.84 -7.71
C ASN A 5 63.17 -33.04 -8.26
N LEU A 6 62.95 -33.94 -9.24
CA LEU A 6 61.61 -34.22 -9.78
C LEU A 6 60.80 -35.22 -8.91
N ARG A 7 61.47 -36.01 -8.07
CA ARG A 7 60.82 -36.93 -7.12
C ARG A 7 60.25 -36.19 -5.90
N ALA A 8 60.97 -35.18 -5.41
CA ALA A 8 60.51 -34.33 -4.30
C ALA A 8 59.29 -33.48 -4.68
N TYR A 9 59.19 -33.02 -5.94
CA TYR A 9 58.04 -32.24 -6.39
C TYR A 9 56.77 -33.08 -6.60
N ARG A 10 56.91 -34.36 -7.01
CA ARG A 10 55.75 -35.29 -7.12
C ARG A 10 55.33 -35.90 -5.80
N GLN A 11 56.19 -35.96 -4.78
CA GLN A 11 55.81 -36.39 -3.43
C GLN A 11 55.16 -35.27 -2.59
N ASN A 12 55.32 -34.00 -2.98
CA ASN A 12 54.64 -32.88 -2.33
C ASN A 12 53.22 -32.63 -2.85
N VAL A 13 52.72 -33.43 -3.80
CA VAL A 13 51.36 -33.31 -4.37
C VAL A 13 50.39 -34.36 -3.79
N THR A 14 50.84 -35.22 -2.87
CA THR A 14 50.02 -36.31 -2.32
C THR A 14 49.79 -36.28 -0.80
N THR A 15 50.10 -35.19 -0.10
CA THR A 15 49.91 -35.10 1.37
C THR A 15 49.44 -33.73 1.90
N VAL A 16 48.59 -33.01 1.15
CA VAL A 16 47.92 -31.79 1.68
C VAL A 16 46.40 -31.88 1.52
N SER A 17 45.83 -32.88 2.19
CA SER A 17 44.44 -32.98 2.67
C SER A 17 44.54 -34.09 3.72
N GLU A 18 44.17 -34.00 4.99
CA GLU A 18 43.30 -33.12 5.77
C GLU A 18 43.84 -33.22 7.21
N ASP A 19 44.25 -32.12 7.82
CA ASP A 19 44.26 -32.04 9.29
C ASP A 19 44.24 -30.56 9.69
N VAL A 20 43.29 -29.82 9.11
CA VAL A 20 42.93 -28.52 9.68
C VAL A 20 42.28 -28.84 11.03
N PRO A 21 42.86 -28.40 12.16
CA PRO A 21 42.27 -28.64 13.46
C PRO A 21 40.79 -28.25 13.45
N ARG A 22 39.92 -29.09 14.01
CA ARG A 22 38.45 -28.88 13.97
C ARG A 22 38.04 -27.45 14.36
N HIS A 23 38.74 -26.84 15.33
CA HIS A 23 38.49 -25.46 15.75
C HIS A 23 38.77 -24.41 14.66
N LEU A 24 39.78 -24.61 13.80
CA LEU A 24 40.05 -23.75 12.64
C LEU A 24 39.01 -23.96 11.54
N LEU A 25 38.54 -25.20 11.30
CA LEU A 25 37.42 -25.46 10.38
C LEU A 25 36.12 -24.79 10.87
N THR A 26 35.84 -24.86 12.17
CA THR A 26 34.71 -24.16 12.79
C THR A 26 34.83 -22.65 12.66
N ALA A 27 36.02 -22.08 12.85
CA ALA A 27 36.26 -20.65 12.68
C ALA A 27 36.08 -20.21 11.21
N VAL A 28 36.61 -20.96 10.25
CA VAL A 28 36.42 -20.70 8.80
C VAL A 28 34.94 -20.81 8.44
N HIS A 29 34.21 -21.80 8.96
CA HIS A 29 32.78 -21.94 8.73
C HIS A 29 31.99 -20.77 9.32
N ALA A 30 32.31 -20.32 10.54
CA ALA A 30 31.67 -19.18 11.17
C ALA A 30 31.91 -17.88 10.39
N VAL A 31 33.15 -17.63 9.94
CA VAL A 31 33.50 -16.44 9.15
C VAL A 31 32.84 -16.48 7.76
N THR A 32 32.85 -17.61 7.06
CA THR A 32 32.19 -17.73 5.76
C THR A 32 30.67 -17.59 5.87
N THR A 33 30.06 -18.12 6.93
CA THR A 33 28.64 -17.90 7.26
C THR A 33 28.36 -16.42 7.55
N ALA A 34 29.20 -15.74 8.33
CA ALA A 34 29.05 -14.32 8.60
C ALA A 34 29.15 -13.46 7.31
N VAL A 35 30.10 -13.80 6.42
CA VAL A 35 30.23 -13.13 5.12
C VAL A 35 29.03 -13.40 4.22
N ALA A 36 28.52 -14.64 4.18
CA ALA A 36 27.32 -14.99 3.44
C ALA A 36 26.10 -14.22 3.95
N GLN A 37 25.94 -14.14 5.28
CA GLN A 37 24.88 -13.36 5.91
C GLN A 37 25.00 -11.86 5.59
N ALA A 38 26.20 -11.29 5.68
CA ALA A 38 26.42 -9.88 5.34
C ALA A 38 26.07 -9.58 3.86
N ARG A 39 26.39 -10.50 2.95
CA ARG A 39 26.01 -10.39 1.53
C ARG A 39 24.51 -10.48 1.34
N HIS A 40 23.85 -11.40 2.05
CA HIS A 40 22.41 -11.55 2.01
C HIS A 40 21.70 -10.27 2.50
N ASN A 41 22.10 -9.75 3.67
CA ASN A 41 21.55 -8.51 4.22
C ASN A 41 21.71 -7.32 3.25
N ARG A 42 22.84 -7.23 2.54
CA ARG A 42 23.04 -6.18 1.53
C ARG A 42 22.05 -6.32 0.36
N LEU A 43 21.84 -7.54 -0.14
CA LEU A 43 20.88 -7.78 -1.22
C LEU A 43 19.44 -7.46 -0.79
N GLU A 44 19.06 -7.80 0.45
CA GLU A 44 17.75 -7.45 1.01
C GLU A 44 17.58 -5.94 1.17
N ALA A 45 18.63 -5.23 1.62
CA ALA A 45 18.61 -3.78 1.72
C ALA A 45 18.47 -3.10 0.36
N GLU A 46 19.23 -3.57 -0.65
CA GLU A 46 19.12 -3.09 -2.04
C GLU A 46 17.72 -3.32 -2.62
N GLN A 47 17.12 -4.49 -2.36
CA GLN A 47 15.74 -4.75 -2.80
C GLN A 47 14.74 -3.83 -2.07
N SER A 48 14.92 -3.65 -0.77
CA SER A 48 14.03 -2.79 0.02
C SER A 48 14.07 -1.33 -0.44
N GLU A 49 15.26 -0.84 -0.77
CA GLU A 49 15.45 0.48 -1.35
C GLU A 49 14.69 0.62 -2.67
N ARG A 50 14.82 -0.34 -3.58
CA ARG A 50 14.10 -0.35 -4.86
C ARG A 50 12.59 -0.33 -4.69
N ASP A 51 12.06 -1.08 -3.72
CA ASP A 51 10.63 -1.11 -3.44
C ASP A 51 10.13 0.25 -2.94
N VAL A 52 10.85 0.88 -2.01
CA VAL A 52 10.53 2.24 -1.51
C VAL A 52 10.61 3.27 -2.63
N ILE A 53 11.61 3.20 -3.52
CA ILE A 53 11.72 4.09 -4.68
C ILE A 53 10.54 3.88 -5.64
N GLY A 54 10.15 2.63 -5.90
CA GLY A 54 9.01 2.30 -6.74
C GLY A 54 7.70 2.87 -6.19
N LEU A 55 7.48 2.75 -4.88
CA LEU A 55 6.34 3.35 -4.17
C LEU A 55 6.35 4.88 -4.25
N ALA A 56 7.50 5.49 -3.94
CA ALA A 56 7.67 6.94 -4.04
C ALA A 56 7.35 7.46 -5.44
N PHE A 57 7.81 6.77 -6.49
CA PHE A 57 7.50 7.13 -7.87
C PHE A 57 5.98 7.12 -8.16
N LEU A 58 5.28 6.06 -7.75
CA LEU A 58 3.83 5.94 -7.95
C LEU A 58 3.05 7.01 -7.20
N THR A 59 3.35 7.19 -5.91
CA THR A 59 2.70 8.17 -5.05
C THR A 59 2.97 9.59 -5.52
N MET A 60 4.20 9.96 -5.85
CA MET A 60 4.49 11.31 -6.36
C MET A 60 3.75 11.59 -7.67
N ARG A 61 3.66 10.60 -8.57
CA ARG A 61 2.87 10.76 -9.80
C ARG A 61 1.38 10.90 -9.50
N GLN A 62 0.85 10.15 -8.53
CA GLN A 62 -0.53 10.31 -8.07
C GLN A 62 -0.75 11.72 -7.52
N LEU A 63 0.20 12.28 -6.77
CA LEU A 63 0.13 13.66 -6.26
C LEU A 63 0.28 14.74 -7.35
N GLY A 64 0.54 14.35 -8.60
CA GLY A 64 0.58 15.25 -9.75
C GLY A 64 1.98 15.72 -10.16
N PHE A 65 3.05 15.18 -9.57
CA PHE A 65 4.41 15.50 -9.99
C PHE A 65 4.73 14.88 -11.35
N SER A 66 5.49 15.61 -12.17
CA SER A 66 5.92 15.11 -13.49
C SER A 66 7.00 14.03 -13.37
N ASP A 67 7.00 13.05 -14.28
CA ASP A 67 8.07 12.05 -14.40
C ASP A 67 9.48 12.68 -14.49
N HIS A 68 9.61 13.92 -15.01
CA HIS A 68 10.88 14.65 -15.03
C HIS A 68 11.33 15.05 -13.63
N TYR A 69 10.44 15.69 -12.89
CA TYR A 69 10.71 16.14 -11.54
C TYR A 69 11.04 14.97 -10.63
N ILE A 70 10.24 13.90 -10.70
CA ILE A 70 10.43 12.71 -9.86
C ILE A 70 11.78 12.05 -10.14
N ALA A 71 12.14 11.85 -11.42
CA ALA A 71 13.43 11.28 -11.81
C ALA A 71 14.62 12.08 -11.26
N ARG A 72 14.55 13.41 -11.35
CA ARG A 72 15.60 14.29 -10.82
C ARG A 72 15.67 14.22 -9.29
N THR A 73 14.54 14.19 -8.60
CA THR A 73 14.47 14.18 -7.13
C THR A 73 14.92 12.85 -6.53
N LEU A 74 14.53 11.74 -7.14
CA LEU A 74 14.92 10.40 -6.68
C LEU A 74 16.32 9.99 -7.18
N GLY A 75 16.93 10.73 -8.11
CA GLY A 75 18.27 10.42 -8.62
C GLY A 75 18.34 9.23 -9.58
N HIS A 76 17.20 8.76 -10.09
CA HIS A 76 17.12 7.60 -11.00
C HIS A 76 16.57 7.98 -12.37
N PRO A 77 17.08 7.39 -13.47
CA PRO A 77 16.47 7.49 -14.79
C PRO A 77 15.02 6.99 -14.80
N ARG A 78 14.17 7.62 -15.62
CA ARG A 78 12.74 7.25 -15.74
C ARG A 78 12.51 5.78 -16.07
N ALA A 79 13.37 5.16 -16.89
CA ALA A 79 13.24 3.76 -17.27
C ALA A 79 13.44 2.82 -16.07
N GLU A 80 14.36 3.16 -15.18
CA GLU A 80 14.64 2.43 -13.96
C GLU A 80 13.49 2.57 -12.95
N LEU A 81 13.01 3.80 -12.75
CA LEU A 81 11.83 4.08 -11.91
C LEU A 81 10.59 3.30 -12.37
N ARG A 82 10.35 3.21 -13.67
CA ARG A 82 9.26 2.39 -14.23
C ARG A 82 9.43 0.90 -13.97
N THR A 83 10.67 0.42 -13.88
CA THR A 83 10.98 -0.98 -13.57
C THR A 83 10.70 -1.26 -12.10
N TYR A 84 11.19 -0.40 -11.19
CA TYR A 84 10.89 -0.50 -9.76
C TYR A 84 9.41 -0.40 -9.48
N ALA A 85 8.74 0.59 -10.08
CA ALA A 85 7.30 0.76 -9.97
C ALA A 85 6.49 -0.38 -10.59
N LYS A 86 7.07 -1.24 -11.45
CA LYS A 86 6.44 -2.46 -11.95
C LYS A 86 6.63 -3.63 -10.98
N ALA A 87 7.82 -3.76 -10.38
CA ALA A 87 8.13 -4.79 -9.40
C ALA A 87 7.27 -4.64 -8.14
N VAL A 88 7.10 -3.42 -7.64
CA VAL A 88 6.23 -3.10 -6.50
C VAL A 88 4.78 -3.56 -6.73
N ARG A 89 4.27 -3.51 -7.96
CA ARG A 89 2.90 -3.96 -8.30
C ARG A 89 2.69 -5.47 -8.14
N GLN A 90 3.78 -6.22 -8.05
CA GLN A 90 3.78 -7.67 -7.93
C GLN A 90 3.98 -8.11 -6.47
N LEU A 91 4.18 -7.16 -5.54
CA LEU A 91 4.27 -7.47 -4.13
C LEU A 91 2.90 -7.99 -3.64
N PRO A 92 2.88 -9.04 -2.80
CA PRO A 92 1.64 -9.52 -2.22
C PRO A 92 0.95 -8.38 -1.47
N SER A 93 -0.28 -8.05 -1.86
CA SER A 93 -1.15 -7.24 -1.02
C SER A 93 -1.35 -8.00 0.29
N TYR A 94 -0.95 -7.42 1.42
CA TYR A 94 -1.13 -8.05 2.72
C TYR A 94 -2.64 -8.13 3.00
N THR A 95 -3.26 -9.26 2.67
CA THR A 95 -4.64 -9.54 3.02
C THR A 95 -4.66 -9.93 4.49
N GLN A 96 -5.36 -9.12 5.30
CA GLN A 96 -5.57 -9.38 6.72
C GLN A 96 -6.18 -10.78 6.92
N GLY A 97 -5.33 -11.72 7.34
CA GLY A 97 -5.70 -13.12 7.48
C GLY A 97 -4.67 -13.94 8.23
N ALA A 98 -3.89 -13.34 9.13
CA ALA A 98 -3.12 -14.08 10.13
C ALA A 98 -2.81 -13.15 11.30
N ALA A 99 -3.47 -13.38 12.43
CA ALA A 99 -3.21 -12.69 13.68
C ALA A 99 -1.84 -13.12 14.24
N THR A 100 -0.84 -12.31 13.93
CA THR A 100 0.24 -11.89 14.83
C THR A 100 0.70 -10.54 14.27
N PRO A 101 1.11 -9.54 15.09
CA PRO A 101 1.83 -8.37 14.58
C PRO A 101 3.22 -8.84 14.12
N ALA A 102 3.25 -9.62 13.05
CA ALA A 102 4.42 -10.32 12.54
C ALA A 102 5.15 -9.37 11.58
N ALA A 103 6.22 -8.76 12.09
CA ALA A 103 7.26 -8.00 11.40
C ALA A 103 6.83 -7.36 10.07
N ARG A 104 6.40 -6.08 10.14
CA ARG A 104 6.33 -5.22 8.95
C ARG A 104 7.63 -5.36 8.17
N SER A 105 7.53 -5.52 6.85
CA SER A 105 8.71 -5.61 6.01
C SER A 105 9.54 -4.32 6.11
N GLN A 106 10.84 -4.39 5.85
CA GLN A 106 11.70 -3.19 5.90
C GLN A 106 11.17 -2.04 4.99
N PRO A 107 10.70 -2.29 3.75
CA PRO A 107 10.06 -1.26 2.92
C PRO A 107 8.83 -0.64 3.56
N GLU A 108 7.98 -1.45 4.21
CA GLU A 108 6.77 -0.99 4.88
C GLU A 108 7.09 -0.11 6.09
N LEU A 109 8.10 -0.47 6.88
CA LEU A 109 8.58 0.37 7.99
C LEU A 109 9.09 1.73 7.52
N LEU A 110 9.90 1.74 6.45
CA LEU A 110 10.42 2.97 5.85
C LEU A 110 9.30 3.84 5.27
N TRP A 111 8.35 3.22 4.57
CA TRP A 111 7.21 3.92 3.98
C TRP A 111 6.30 4.52 5.05
N HIS A 112 5.96 3.74 6.08
CA HIS A 112 5.17 4.21 7.21
C HIS A 112 5.85 5.40 7.92
N ALA A 113 7.16 5.33 8.15
CA ALA A 113 7.91 6.46 8.71
C ALA A 113 7.82 7.71 7.81
N ALA A 114 7.90 7.55 6.49
CA ALA A 114 7.74 8.65 5.55
C ALA A 114 6.33 9.25 5.59
N CYS A 115 5.27 8.43 5.63
CA CYS A 115 3.88 8.90 5.77
C CYS A 115 3.71 9.78 7.00
N HIS A 116 4.23 9.32 8.14
CA HIS A 116 4.15 10.06 9.40
C HIS A 116 5.00 11.35 9.40
N ALA A 117 6.16 11.35 8.75
CA ALA A 117 7.02 12.52 8.70
C ALA A 117 6.51 13.60 7.73
N ALA A 118 5.90 13.20 6.61
CA ALA A 118 5.55 14.10 5.52
C ALA A 118 4.15 14.72 5.65
N SER A 119 3.19 13.99 6.23
CA SER A 119 1.77 14.34 6.09
C SER A 119 1.16 14.74 7.43
N THR A 120 0.48 15.89 7.47
CA THR A 120 -0.32 16.30 8.63
C THR A 120 -1.54 15.40 8.84
N TRP A 121 -2.04 14.82 7.74
CA TRP A 121 -3.12 13.85 7.70
C TRP A 121 -2.57 12.47 7.34
N ILE A 122 -2.99 11.43 8.04
CA ILE A 122 -2.62 10.05 7.73
C ILE A 122 -3.87 9.25 7.45
N GLU A 123 -3.84 8.45 6.38
CA GLU A 123 -4.88 7.47 6.09
C GLU A 123 -4.76 6.25 7.03
N SER A 124 -5.89 5.84 7.60
CA SER A 124 -5.97 4.70 8.50
C SER A 124 -5.75 3.38 7.77
N GLU A 125 -4.81 2.56 8.26
CA GLU A 125 -4.53 1.23 7.70
C GLU A 125 -5.63 0.20 8.04
N THR A 126 -6.48 0.47 9.02
CA THR A 126 -7.51 -0.47 9.51
C THR A 126 -8.90 -0.22 8.93
N ILE A 127 -9.12 0.94 8.30
CA ILE A 127 -10.41 1.33 7.72
C ILE A 127 -10.31 1.17 6.21
N THR A 128 -10.95 0.15 5.67
CA THR A 128 -10.87 -0.18 4.23
C THR A 128 -12.24 -0.21 3.54
N SER A 129 -13.33 -0.31 4.31
CA SER A 129 -14.69 -0.34 3.77
C SER A 129 -15.58 0.77 4.32
N SER A 130 -16.64 1.10 3.58
CA SER A 130 -17.66 2.04 4.01
C SER A 130 -18.30 1.61 5.33
N ARG A 131 -18.48 0.30 5.55
CA ARG A 131 -18.99 -0.22 6.82
C ARG A 131 -18.06 0.14 7.98
N ASP A 132 -16.74 0.05 7.78
CA ASP A 132 -15.77 0.25 8.86
C ASP A 132 -15.74 1.73 9.24
N VAL A 133 -15.82 2.63 8.26
CA VAL A 133 -15.98 4.08 8.48
C VAL A 133 -17.23 4.36 9.33
N ILE A 134 -18.37 3.79 8.94
CA ILE A 134 -19.66 3.99 9.61
C ILE A 134 -19.60 3.53 11.06
N VAL A 135 -19.10 2.32 11.30
CA VAL A 135 -19.01 1.72 12.63
C VAL A 135 -17.99 2.45 13.51
N ALA A 136 -16.80 2.76 12.98
CA ALA A 136 -15.74 3.42 13.73
C ALA A 136 -16.09 4.86 14.16
N ASN A 137 -16.99 5.52 13.43
CA ASN A 137 -17.39 6.91 13.67
C ASN A 137 -18.83 7.07 14.17
N ASN A 138 -19.50 5.97 14.57
CA ASN A 138 -20.87 5.98 15.10
C ASN A 138 -21.88 6.75 14.21
N ILE A 139 -21.82 6.52 12.90
CA ILE A 139 -22.73 7.13 11.93
C ILE A 139 -24.07 6.37 11.95
N ASP A 140 -25.09 6.95 12.57
CA ASP A 140 -26.41 6.32 12.78
C ASP A 140 -27.51 6.87 11.87
N ASP A 141 -27.27 7.99 11.18
CA ASP A 141 -28.20 8.68 10.28
C ASP A 141 -28.24 8.09 8.86
N ILE A 142 -28.04 6.78 8.74
CA ILE A 142 -28.01 6.09 7.45
C ILE A 142 -29.41 5.60 7.10
N GLU A 143 -30.02 6.28 6.13
CA GLU A 143 -31.24 5.81 5.48
C GLU A 143 -30.92 4.69 4.47
N TYR A 144 -30.77 3.46 4.98
CA TYR A 144 -30.55 2.26 4.16
C TYR A 144 -31.42 1.10 4.66
N PRO A 145 -32.16 0.41 3.78
CA PRO A 145 -33.18 -0.57 4.20
C PRO A 145 -32.61 -1.92 4.67
N LEU A 146 -31.28 -2.10 4.64
CA LEU A 146 -30.61 -3.29 5.16
C LEU A 146 -29.58 -2.90 6.24
N PRO A 147 -29.11 -3.85 7.07
CA PRO A 147 -28.07 -3.58 8.05
C PRO A 147 -26.77 -3.06 7.41
N VAL A 148 -26.05 -2.19 8.13
CA VAL A 148 -24.73 -1.64 7.74
C VAL A 148 -23.73 -2.75 7.41
N THR A 149 -23.84 -3.91 8.06
CA THR A 149 -22.97 -5.08 7.81
C THR A 149 -23.07 -5.63 6.39
N THR A 150 -24.10 -5.24 5.63
CA THR A 150 -24.29 -5.63 4.23
C THR A 150 -23.62 -4.70 3.23
N LEU A 151 -23.10 -3.55 3.67
CA LEU A 151 -22.35 -2.62 2.82
C LEU A 151 -21.03 -3.26 2.38
N ASP A 152 -20.75 -3.14 1.08
CA ASP A 152 -19.65 -3.83 0.38
C ASP A 152 -18.89 -2.90 -0.55
N THR A 153 -18.98 -1.59 -0.30
CA THR A 153 -18.21 -0.54 -0.97
C THR A 153 -16.98 -0.17 -0.15
N ASP A 154 -15.92 0.26 -0.83
CA ASP A 154 -14.71 0.76 -0.19
C ASP A 154 -14.99 1.96 0.72
N GLY A 155 -14.09 2.23 1.66
CA GLY A 155 -14.17 3.39 2.53
C GLY A 155 -12.79 3.76 3.03
N ALA A 156 -12.63 5.02 3.42
CA ALA A 156 -11.36 5.52 3.95
C ALA A 156 -11.60 6.50 5.10
N GLU A 157 -10.66 6.50 6.04
CA GLU A 157 -10.56 7.48 7.11
C GLU A 157 -9.15 8.08 7.09
N PHE A 158 -9.07 9.40 7.17
CA PHE A 158 -7.83 10.15 7.30
C PHE A 158 -7.86 10.93 8.61
N VAL A 159 -6.81 10.83 9.41
CA VAL A 159 -6.73 11.42 10.74
C VAL A 159 -5.64 12.48 10.76
N HIS A 160 -5.98 13.67 11.25
CA HIS A 160 -5.03 14.74 11.47
C HIS A 160 -4.17 14.41 12.70
N GLN A 161 -2.85 14.27 12.50
CA GLN A 161 -1.90 13.80 13.53
C GLN A 161 -1.96 14.60 14.84
N ARG A 162 -2.06 15.92 14.74
CA ARG A 162 -2.03 16.82 15.90
C ARG A 162 -3.39 17.02 16.58
N THR A 163 -4.46 17.18 15.82
CA THR A 163 -5.78 17.60 16.34
C THR A 163 -6.73 16.43 16.57
N GLY A 164 -6.50 15.28 15.91
CA GLY A 164 -7.44 14.16 15.93
C GLY A 164 -8.68 14.39 15.06
N GLU A 165 -8.75 15.49 14.31
CA GLU A 165 -9.77 15.72 13.30
C GLU A 165 -9.73 14.61 12.24
N LYS A 166 -10.88 14.29 11.65
CA LYS A 166 -10.99 13.24 10.65
C LYS A 166 -11.60 13.73 9.35
N LEU A 167 -11.11 13.21 8.24
CA LEU A 167 -11.80 13.21 6.96
C LEU A 167 -12.22 11.78 6.67
N ILE A 168 -13.49 11.56 6.33
CA ILE A 168 -14.02 10.23 6.07
C ILE A 168 -14.68 10.18 4.70
N ILE A 169 -14.53 9.05 4.03
CA ILE A 169 -15.15 8.75 2.74
C ILE A 169 -15.89 7.42 2.88
N TYR A 170 -17.19 7.44 2.63
CA TYR A 170 -18.01 6.23 2.67
C TYR A 170 -19.26 6.36 1.80
N SER A 171 -19.79 5.23 1.35
CA SER A 171 -21.08 5.13 0.68
C SER A 171 -22.10 4.50 1.63
N PRO A 172 -23.25 5.14 1.89
CA PRO A 172 -24.36 4.51 2.61
C PRO A 172 -25.11 3.47 1.75
N GLN A 173 -24.72 3.27 0.50
CA GLN A 173 -25.23 2.24 -0.39
C GLN A 173 -24.17 1.17 -0.69
N ARG A 174 -24.65 -0.03 -1.04
CA ARG A 174 -23.85 -1.10 -1.64
C ARG A 174 -23.40 -0.73 -3.05
N TRP A 175 -22.52 -1.54 -3.65
CA TRP A 175 -22.10 -1.32 -5.04
C TRP A 175 -23.24 -1.46 -6.05
N LYS A 176 -24.26 -2.28 -5.72
CA LYS A 176 -25.53 -2.38 -6.46
C LYS A 176 -26.51 -1.27 -6.09
N GLY A 177 -26.13 -0.31 -5.26
CA GLY A 177 -26.99 0.76 -4.80
C GLY A 177 -27.96 0.35 -3.70
N THR A 178 -29.16 0.92 -3.75
CA THR A 178 -30.23 0.69 -2.77
C THR A 178 -31.18 -0.42 -3.25
N PRO A 179 -31.46 -1.43 -2.41
CA PRO A 179 -32.40 -2.47 -2.79
C PRO A 179 -33.85 -2.02 -2.61
N THR A 180 -34.72 -2.48 -3.51
CA THR A 180 -36.16 -2.52 -3.25
C THR A 180 -36.45 -3.73 -2.37
N VAL A 181 -37.10 -3.51 -1.23
CA VAL A 181 -37.41 -4.58 -0.25
C VAL A 181 -38.91 -4.85 -0.26
N VAL A 182 -39.28 -6.12 -0.49
CA VAL A 182 -40.66 -6.61 -0.42
C VAL A 182 -40.67 -7.79 0.55
N ASP A 183 -41.60 -7.78 1.51
CA ASP A 183 -41.71 -8.81 2.57
C ASP A 183 -40.38 -9.11 3.28
N GLY A 184 -39.60 -8.05 3.55
CA GLY A 184 -38.29 -8.16 4.23
C GLY A 184 -37.17 -8.75 3.36
N ARG A 185 -37.37 -8.93 2.05
CA ARG A 185 -36.38 -9.49 1.12
C ARG A 185 -36.03 -8.53 -0.01
N PRO A 186 -34.74 -8.39 -0.37
CA PRO A 186 -34.34 -7.64 -1.57
C PRO A 186 -34.87 -8.30 -2.85
N THR A 187 -35.61 -7.56 -3.68
CA THR A 187 -36.16 -8.06 -4.95
C THR A 187 -35.46 -7.46 -6.18
N SER A 188 -35.03 -6.20 -6.09
CA SER A 188 -34.30 -5.50 -7.15
C SER A 188 -33.33 -4.48 -6.56
N TRP A 189 -32.46 -3.93 -7.41
CA TRP A 189 -31.44 -2.96 -7.05
C TRP A 189 -31.48 -1.79 -8.04
N ASN A 190 -31.30 -0.56 -7.57
CA ASN A 190 -31.27 0.60 -8.46
C ASN A 190 -29.91 0.79 -9.16
N HIS A 191 -28.87 0.04 -8.76
CA HIS A 191 -27.52 0.10 -9.31
C HIS A 191 -26.82 1.46 -9.18
N GLN A 192 -27.31 2.31 -8.29
CA GLN A 192 -26.83 3.68 -8.12
C GLN A 192 -26.50 3.97 -6.67
N GLY A 193 -25.42 4.70 -6.46
CA GLY A 193 -25.03 5.15 -5.13
C GLY A 193 -24.19 6.41 -5.19
N ARG A 194 -23.77 6.86 -4.01
CA ARG A 194 -22.89 8.02 -3.88
C ARG A 194 -21.95 7.87 -2.70
N TYR A 195 -20.72 8.30 -2.88
CA TYR A 195 -19.82 8.51 -1.76
C TYR A 195 -20.11 9.85 -1.10
N ARG A 196 -20.16 9.84 0.22
CA ARG A 196 -20.13 11.02 1.08
C ARG A 196 -18.69 11.28 1.49
N ILE A 197 -18.36 12.56 1.57
CA ILE A 197 -17.08 13.05 2.10
C ILE A 197 -17.45 13.94 3.27
N GLU A 198 -16.98 13.61 4.46
CA GLU A 198 -17.35 14.33 5.68
C GLU A 198 -16.10 14.67 6.49
N PHE A 199 -16.16 15.80 7.18
CA PHE A 199 -15.17 16.22 8.16
C PHE A 199 -15.75 16.03 9.55
N ILE A 200 -14.95 15.48 10.45
CA ILE A 200 -15.24 15.34 11.88
C ILE A 200 -14.24 16.19 12.64
N SER A 201 -14.72 17.19 13.38
CA SER A 201 -13.87 18.02 14.23
C SER A 201 -13.31 17.21 15.41
N ALA A 202 -12.28 17.75 16.07
CA ALA A 202 -11.75 17.16 17.30
C ALA A 202 -12.81 17.02 18.42
N ALA A 203 -13.86 17.84 18.39
CA ALA A 203 -14.98 17.79 19.33
C ALA A 203 -16.06 16.75 18.93
N GLY A 204 -15.93 16.12 17.77
CA GLY A 204 -16.88 15.13 17.25
C GLY A 204 -18.00 15.72 16.39
N GLU A 205 -18.01 17.04 16.16
CA GLU A 205 -18.96 17.66 15.23
C GLU A 205 -18.67 17.18 13.79
N ARG A 206 -19.71 16.70 13.11
CA ARG A 206 -19.60 16.12 11.78
C ARG A 206 -20.33 16.98 10.75
N GLY A 207 -19.70 17.22 9.62
CA GLY A 207 -20.27 18.02 8.53
C GLY A 207 -19.82 17.54 7.15
N ALA A 208 -20.69 17.71 6.15
CA ALA A 208 -20.37 17.39 4.77
C ALA A 208 -19.25 18.30 4.24
N LEU A 209 -18.25 17.70 3.61
CA LEU A 209 -17.21 18.41 2.86
C LEU A 209 -17.67 18.55 1.41
N ALA A 210 -17.74 19.78 0.90
CA ALA A 210 -18.11 20.01 -0.49
C ALA A 210 -17.06 19.43 -1.45
N PRO A 211 -17.45 18.59 -2.45
CA PRO A 211 -16.51 18.00 -3.40
C PRO A 211 -15.68 19.05 -4.17
N SER A 212 -16.24 20.24 -4.38
CA SER A 212 -15.56 21.35 -5.05
C SER A 212 -14.28 21.82 -4.34
N LEU A 213 -14.19 21.64 -3.02
CA LEU A 213 -12.97 21.93 -2.26
C LEU A 213 -11.80 21.00 -2.63
N LEU A 214 -12.12 19.82 -3.20
CA LEU A 214 -11.14 18.85 -3.72
C LEU A 214 -10.97 18.94 -5.24
N GLY A 215 -11.56 19.95 -5.89
CA GLY A 215 -11.57 20.08 -7.35
C GLY A 215 -12.47 19.06 -8.04
N LEU A 216 -13.44 18.48 -7.33
CA LEU A 216 -14.42 17.53 -7.85
C LEU A 216 -15.78 18.21 -8.08
N THR A 217 -16.55 17.71 -9.03
CA THR A 217 -17.96 18.04 -9.17
C THR A 217 -18.82 17.14 -8.29
N PRO A 218 -20.08 17.52 -7.96
CA PRO A 218 -20.98 16.61 -7.26
C PRO A 218 -21.20 15.27 -7.98
N GLU A 219 -21.18 15.26 -9.31
CA GLU A 219 -21.31 14.04 -10.12
C GLU A 219 -20.10 13.11 -9.99
N ASP A 220 -18.92 13.63 -9.63
CA ASP A 220 -17.73 12.81 -9.40
C ASP A 220 -17.82 11.95 -8.14
N THR A 221 -18.85 12.14 -7.28
CA THR A 221 -19.10 11.26 -6.13
C THR A 221 -20.19 10.22 -6.38
N HIS A 222 -20.84 10.27 -7.54
CA HIS A 222 -21.88 9.34 -7.95
C HIS A 222 -21.31 8.18 -8.77
N PHE A 223 -21.88 6.99 -8.59
CA PHE A 223 -21.58 5.81 -9.40
C PHE A 223 -22.85 5.14 -9.90
N ASP A 224 -22.77 4.55 -11.10
CA ASP A 224 -23.84 3.78 -11.72
C ASP A 224 -23.31 2.46 -12.32
N THR A 225 -23.70 1.36 -11.68
CA THR A 225 -23.28 -0.01 -12.04
C THR A 225 -24.31 -0.76 -12.86
N SER A 226 -25.36 -0.08 -13.36
CA SER A 226 -26.43 -0.70 -14.15
C SER A 226 -25.92 -1.24 -15.48
N HIS A 227 -24.91 -0.58 -16.04
CA HIS A 227 -24.31 -0.95 -17.31
C HIS A 227 -23.22 -2.01 -17.12
N PRO A 228 -23.22 -3.11 -17.89
CA PRO A 228 -22.20 -4.16 -17.77
C PRO A 228 -20.76 -3.68 -17.94
N ARG A 229 -20.56 -2.58 -18.68
CA ARG A 229 -19.25 -1.94 -18.90
C ARG A 229 -18.80 -1.01 -17.77
N ARG A 230 -19.64 -0.80 -16.76
CA ARG A 230 -19.43 0.11 -15.62
C ARG A 230 -19.66 -0.60 -14.28
N ARG A 231 -19.44 -1.92 -14.23
CA ARG A 231 -19.66 -2.70 -13.00
C ARG A 231 -18.73 -2.28 -11.86
N ASP A 232 -17.54 -1.80 -12.21
CA ASP A 232 -16.47 -1.29 -11.34
C ASP A 232 -16.54 0.24 -11.15
N ASP A 233 -17.61 0.90 -11.57
CA ASP A 233 -17.73 2.37 -11.48
C ASP A 233 -17.68 2.87 -10.03
N HIS A 234 -18.10 2.04 -9.05
CA HIS A 234 -17.93 2.36 -7.64
C HIS A 234 -16.46 2.45 -7.23
N ASP A 235 -15.60 1.52 -7.67
CA ASP A 235 -14.17 1.49 -7.35
C ASP A 235 -13.46 2.68 -8.00
N VAL A 236 -13.80 2.96 -9.26
CA VAL A 236 -13.26 4.10 -10.01
C VAL A 236 -13.67 5.42 -9.36
N THR A 237 -14.91 5.52 -8.89
CA THR A 237 -15.43 6.71 -8.18
C THR A 237 -14.72 6.88 -6.85
N PHE A 238 -14.59 5.83 -6.05
CA PHE A 238 -13.85 5.87 -4.78
C PHE A 238 -12.39 6.29 -4.98
N ALA A 239 -11.67 5.63 -5.89
CA ALA A 239 -10.27 5.92 -6.18
C ALA A 239 -10.04 7.37 -6.63
N ARG A 240 -10.99 7.94 -7.39
CA ARG A 240 -10.97 9.35 -7.81
C ARG A 240 -11.07 10.29 -6.61
N ILE A 241 -12.02 10.04 -5.71
CA ILE A 241 -12.23 10.87 -4.51
C ILE A 241 -11.02 10.80 -3.60
N VAL A 242 -10.55 9.59 -3.29
CA VAL A 242 -9.36 9.37 -2.45
C VAL A 242 -8.14 10.07 -3.07
N THR A 243 -7.92 9.93 -4.37
CA THR A 243 -6.81 10.61 -5.06
C THR A 243 -6.92 12.13 -4.97
N ALA A 244 -8.11 12.70 -5.15
CA ALA A 244 -8.32 14.13 -5.03
C ALA A 244 -8.05 14.63 -3.61
N LEU A 245 -8.50 13.90 -2.60
CA LEU A 245 -8.27 14.21 -1.19
C LEU A 245 -6.78 14.12 -0.82
N ARG A 246 -6.10 13.05 -1.26
CA ARG A 246 -4.65 12.91 -1.05
C ARG A 246 -3.85 14.02 -1.72
N ARG A 247 -4.24 14.46 -2.92
CA ARG A 247 -3.64 15.62 -3.59
C ARG A 247 -3.84 16.91 -2.82
N ALA A 248 -5.08 17.18 -2.38
CA ALA A 248 -5.43 18.41 -1.69
C ALA A 248 -4.68 18.58 -0.37
N HIS A 249 -4.38 17.47 0.31
CA HIS A 249 -3.76 17.46 1.64
C HIS A 249 -2.34 16.88 1.67
N ALA A 250 -1.74 16.62 0.51
CA ALA A 250 -0.42 16.00 0.34
C ALA A 250 -0.24 14.70 1.16
N ILE A 251 -1.28 13.86 1.21
CA ILE A 251 -1.30 12.62 1.99
C ILE A 251 -0.60 11.51 1.21
N LEU A 252 0.32 10.83 1.87
CA LEU A 252 0.90 9.59 1.33
C LEU A 252 -0.03 8.39 1.64
N PRO A 253 -0.35 7.55 0.65
CA PRO A 253 -1.15 6.34 0.85
C PRO A 253 -0.47 5.36 1.82
N PRO A 254 -1.23 4.50 2.52
CA PRO A 254 -0.71 3.33 3.22
C PRO A 254 0.12 2.45 2.29
N TYR A 255 1.05 1.67 2.82
CA TYR A 255 1.94 0.82 2.03
C TYR A 255 1.18 -0.11 1.06
N SER A 256 0.11 -0.75 1.54
CA SER A 256 -0.75 -1.63 0.76
C SER A 256 -1.43 -0.90 -0.40
N ALA A 257 -1.96 0.31 -0.15
CA ALA A 257 -2.60 1.14 -1.16
C ALA A 257 -1.58 1.69 -2.17
N ALA A 258 -0.42 2.14 -1.70
CA ALA A 258 0.68 2.61 -2.55
C ALA A 258 1.16 1.52 -3.53
N ALA A 259 1.19 0.26 -3.07
CA ALA A 259 1.50 -0.89 -3.91
C ALA A 259 0.34 -1.26 -4.87
N ALA A 260 -0.92 -1.14 -4.43
CA ALA A 260 -2.11 -1.54 -5.17
C ALA A 260 -2.61 -0.50 -6.20
N GLU A 261 -2.48 0.80 -5.93
CA GLU A 261 -2.97 1.88 -6.81
C GLU A 261 -2.15 2.05 -8.10
N ALA A 262 -1.20 1.16 -8.33
CA ALA A 262 -0.51 1.02 -9.59
C ALA A 262 -1.42 0.57 -10.77
N PHE A 263 -2.71 0.29 -10.50
CA PHE A 263 -3.68 -0.24 -11.45
C PHE A 263 -4.66 0.79 -12.08
N THR A 264 -4.80 2.00 -11.54
CA THR A 264 -5.91 2.90 -11.93
C THR A 264 -5.53 4.15 -12.73
N LEU A 265 -4.25 4.50 -12.83
CA LEU A 265 -3.78 5.58 -13.71
C LEU A 265 -3.37 5.03 -15.08
N ARG A 266 -4.36 4.74 -15.93
CA ARG A 266 -4.16 4.59 -17.39
C ARG A 266 -4.18 5.94 -18.07
#